data_AF-A0A847XNN2-F1
#
_entry.id   AF-A0A847XNN2-F1
#
_cell.length_a   1.000
_cell.length_b   1.000
_cell.length_c   1.000
_cell.angle_alpha   90.00
_cell.angle_beta   90.00
_cell.angle_gamma   90.00
#
_symmetry.space_group_name_H-M   'P 1'
#
loop_
_entity.id
_entity.type
_entity.pdbx_description
1 polymer ?
#
loop_
_entity_poly.entity_id
_entity_poly.type
_entity_poly.pdbx_seq_one_letter_code
_entity_poly.pdbx_strand_id
1 'polypeptide(L)' 'MSNLSGLRPESVWTYFEEICKIPRLSKNEEKIRKYLLGFAHKNNLESKEDEIGNILIVKP' A
#
# COMPACT_ATOMS: atom_id res chain seq x y z
N MET A 1 -8.76 -4.14 -18.66
CA MET A 1 -8.64 -2.68 -18.74
C MET A 1 -8.52 -2.14 -17.33
N SER A 2 -7.63 -1.19 -17.06
CA SER A 2 -7.58 -0.51 -15.76
C SER A 2 -8.79 0.41 -15.67
N ASN A 3 -9.70 0.13 -14.76
CA ASN A 3 -10.99 0.81 -14.67
C ASN A 3 -10.86 2.27 -14.21
N LEU A 4 -9.70 2.62 -13.64
CA LEU A 4 -9.43 3.93 -13.06
C LEU A 4 -8.40 4.75 -13.88
N SER A 5 -8.01 4.27 -15.06
CA SER A 5 -7.11 5.00 -15.96
C SER A 5 -7.77 6.31 -16.45
N GLY A 6 -7.03 7.42 -16.42
CA GLY A 6 -7.50 8.73 -16.88
C GLY A 6 -8.00 9.66 -15.76
N LEU A 7 -8.17 9.14 -14.54
CA LEU A 7 -8.45 9.97 -13.37
C LEU A 7 -7.16 10.67 -12.89
N ARG A 8 -7.30 11.91 -12.42
CA ARG A 8 -6.17 12.73 -11.92
C ARG A 8 -6.26 12.94 -10.41
N PRO A 9 -5.12 12.99 -9.69
CA PRO A 9 -3.76 12.72 -10.16
C PRO A 9 -3.54 11.22 -10.41
N GLU A 10 -2.89 10.89 -11.52
CA GLU A 10 -2.74 9.50 -12.00
C GLU A 10 -2.06 8.60 -10.95
N SER A 11 -1.03 9.11 -10.28
CA SER A 11 -0.28 8.37 -9.27
C SER A 11 -1.15 7.83 -8.14
N VAL A 12 -2.11 8.61 -7.65
CA VAL A 12 -3.01 8.18 -6.57
C VAL A 12 -3.92 7.04 -7.05
N TRP A 13 -4.46 7.17 -8.26
CA TRP A 13 -5.39 6.19 -8.82
C TRP A 13 -4.69 4.88 -9.21
N THR A 14 -3.43 4.93 -9.63
CA THR A 14 -2.59 3.75 -9.82
C THR A 14 -2.48 2.95 -8.52
N TYR A 15 -2.05 3.58 -7.42
CA TYR A 15 -1.92 2.88 -6.13
C TYR A 15 -3.27 2.43 -5.58
N PHE A 16 -4.31 3.23 -5.73
CA PHE A 16 -5.66 2.86 -5.28
C PHE A 16 -6.18 1.61 -6.01
N GLU A 17 -5.95 1.48 -7.31
CA GLU A 17 -6.35 0.30 -8.08
C GLU A 17 -5.57 -0.94 -7.63
N GLU A 18 -4.26 -0.82 -7.36
CA GLU A 18 -3.45 -1.90 -6.81
C GLU A 18 -3.95 -2.35 -5.43
N ILE A 19 -4.24 -1.40 -4.54
CA ILE A 19 -4.74 -1.70 -3.20
C ILE A 19 -6.13 -2.37 -3.25
N CYS A 20 -7.01 -1.97 -4.18
CA CYS A 20 -8.32 -2.61 -4.35
C CYS A 20 -8.24 -4.08 -4.76
N LYS A 21 -7.15 -4.50 -5.42
CA LYS A 21 -6.92 -5.91 -5.78
C LYS A 21 -6.50 -6.77 -4.58
N ILE A 22 -6.17 -6.15 -3.45
CA ILE A 22 -5.75 -6.84 -2.23
C ILE A 22 -6.97 -7.00 -1.30
N PRO A 23 -7.46 -8.23 -1.05
CA PRO A 23 -8.49 -8.45 -0.04
C PRO A 23 -7.98 -8.02 1.34
N ARG A 24 -8.70 -7.09 1.97
CA ARG A 24 -8.34 -6.44 3.25
C ARG A 24 -9.54 -6.36 4.18
N LEU A 25 -10.13 -7.52 4.46
CA LEU A 25 -11.19 -7.64 5.46
C LEU A 25 -10.64 -7.28 6.84
N SER A 26 -11.47 -6.74 7.71
CA SER A 26 -11.10 -6.49 9.10
C SER A 26 -10.56 -7.77 9.75
N LYS A 27 -9.43 -7.67 10.45
CA LYS A 27 -8.64 -8.76 11.05
C LYS A 27 -7.87 -9.64 10.06
N ASN A 28 -7.88 -9.32 8.77
CA ASN A 28 -7.13 -10.01 7.72
C ASN A 28 -6.27 -9.03 6.90
N GLU A 29 -5.58 -8.11 7.58
CA GLU A 29 -4.80 -7.04 6.95
C GLU A 29 -3.37 -7.46 6.52
N GLU A 30 -2.95 -8.71 6.76
CA GLU A 30 -1.56 -9.14 6.51
C GLU A 30 -1.06 -8.87 5.08
N LYS A 31 -1.93 -9.07 4.09
CA LYS A 31 -1.58 -8.87 2.67
C LYS A 31 -1.32 -7.39 2.35
N ILE A 32 -2.14 -6.50 2.90
CA ILE A 32 -1.95 -5.06 2.67
C ILE A 32 -0.73 -4.54 3.44
N ARG A 33 -0.45 -5.08 4.64
CA ARG A 33 0.79 -4.78 5.38
C ARG A 33 2.04 -5.16 4.59
N LYS A 34 2.09 -6.37 4.04
CA LYS A 34 3.19 -6.83 3.16
C LYS A 34 3.33 -5.95 1.91
N TYR A 35 2.23 -5.51 1.32
CA TYR A 35 2.26 -4.58 0.20
C TYR A 35 2.91 -3.23 0.58
N LEU A 36 2.53 -2.66 1.73
CA LEU A 36 3.07 -1.38 2.21
C LEU A 36 4.57 -1.47 2.56
N LEU A 37 5.00 -2.53 3.25
CA LEU A 37 6.42 -2.76 3.53
C LEU A 37 7.22 -2.99 2.24
N GLY A 38 6.66 -3.72 1.28
CA GLY A 38 7.26 -3.90 -0.04
C GLY A 38 7.35 -2.59 -0.83
N PHE A 39 6.35 -1.72 -0.73
CA PHE A 39 6.37 -0.37 -1.30
C PHE A 39 7.52 0.46 -0.69
N ALA A 40 7.66 0.47 0.65
CA ALA A 40 8.73 1.18 1.31
C ALA A 40 10.12 0.68 0.88
N HIS A 41 10.32 -0.64 0.89
CA HIS A 41 11.57 -1.27 0.45
C HIS A 41 11.92 -0.92 -1.00
N LYS A 42 10.96 -1.00 -1.93
CA LYS A 42 11.18 -0.65 -3.34
C LYS A 42 11.56 0.82 -3.55
N ASN A 43 11.09 1.71 -2.68
CA ASN A 43 11.37 3.14 -2.73
C ASN A 43 12.55 3.54 -1.82
N ASN A 44 13.28 2.58 -1.23
CA ASN A 44 14.35 2.83 -0.27
C ASN A 44 13.92 3.74 0.91
N LEU A 45 12.69 3.54 1.41
CA LEU A 45 12.15 4.26 2.56
C LEU A 45 12.32 3.42 3.83
N GLU A 46 12.63 4.08 4.94
CA GLU A 46 12.62 3.44 6.25
C GLU A 46 11.18 3.04 6.59
N SER A 47 10.98 1.82 7.05
CA SER A 47 9.65 1.36 7.48
C SER A 47 9.74 0.33 8.60
N LYS A 48 8.68 0.26 9.40
CA LYS A 48 8.53 -0.72 10.48
C LYS A 48 7.07 -1.12 10.66
N GLU A 49 6.89 -2.35 11.16
CA GLU A 49 5.61 -2.88 11.63
C GLU A 49 5.69 -3.01 13.16
N ASP A 50 4.65 -2.59 13.88
CA ASP A 50 4.56 -2.80 15.33
C ASP A 50 3.95 -4.17 15.70
N GLU A 51 3.91 -4.50 16.98
CA GLU A 51 3.41 -5.80 17.47
C GLU A 51 1.92 -6.06 17.16
N ILE A 52 1.15 -5.00 16.89
CA ILE A 52 -0.29 -5.06 16.63
C ILE A 52 -0.56 -5.00 15.12
N GLY A 53 0.46 -4.75 14.30
CA GLY A 53 0.39 -4.71 12.85
C GLY A 53 0.18 -3.31 12.25
N ASN A 54 0.42 -2.23 12.99
CA ASN A 54 0.46 -0.91 12.38
C ASN A 54 1.75 -0.73 11.58
N ILE A 55 1.65 -0.07 10.42
CA ILE A 55 2.79 0.20 9.53
C ILE A 55 3.16 1.68 9.61
N LEU A 56 4.43 1.96 9.89
CA LEU A 56 5.04 3.29 9.76
C LEU A 56 6.02 3.28 8.60
N ILE A 57 5.91 4.27 7.71
CA ILE A 57 6.88 4.53 6.63
C ILE A 57 7.37 5.97 6.79
N VAL A 58 8.68 6.15 6.85
CA VAL A 58 9.32 7.45 7.03
C VAL A 58 10.02 7.85 5.73
N LYS A 59 9.77 9.07 5.29
CA LYS A 59 10.45 9.70 4.17
C LYS A 59 11.24 10.91 4.71
N PRO A 60 12.56 10.98 4.44
CA PRO A 60 13.37 12.14 4.81
C PRO A 60 13.00 13.40 4.00
#